data_AF-A0A1W9PR47-F1
#
_entry.id   AF-A0A1W9PR47-F1
#
_cell.length_a   1.000
_cell.length_b   1.000
_cell.length_c   1.000
_cell.angle_alpha   90.00
_cell.angle_beta   90.00
_cell.angle_gamma   90.00
#
_symmetry.space_group_name_H-M   'P 1'
#
loop_
_entity.id
_entity.type
_entity.pdbx_description
1 polymer ?
#
loop_
_entity_poly.entity_id
_entity_poly.type
_entity_poly.pdbx_seq_one_letter_code
_entity_poly.pdbx_strand_id
1 'polypeptide(L)'
;MPHGGLALANSLATALEMVILFFLMRKRLGGIKGGEILQGGLSATLATVGMALALWGWLSKFGDSAVWLVAGGGVLVGGVVYAGVILLLGVKEVRELRVRR
;
A
#
# COMPACT_ATOMS: atom_id res chain seq x y z
N MET A 1 20.78 -1.20 18.77
CA MET A 1 19.79 -0.88 19.82
C MET A 1 18.48 -1.62 19.51
N PRO A 2 17.90 -2.40 20.44
CA PRO A 2 16.78 -3.30 20.16
C PRO A 2 15.43 -2.55 20.22
N HIS A 3 15.11 -1.77 19.18
CA HIS A 3 13.83 -1.05 19.07
C HIS A 3 12.84 -1.70 18.08
N GLY A 4 13.26 -2.77 17.39
CA GLY A 4 12.40 -3.47 16.41
C GLY A 4 11.11 -4.02 17.03
N GLY A 5 11.18 -4.52 18.27
CA GLY A 5 10.00 -4.98 19.01
C GLY A 5 9.02 -3.86 19.36
N LEU A 6 9.54 -2.67 19.71
CA LEU A 6 8.71 -1.49 20.00
C LEU A 6 8.07 -0.94 18.72
N ALA A 7 8.79 -0.94 17.60
CA ALA A 7 8.25 -0.51 16.30
C ALA A 7 7.13 -1.42 15.79
N LEU A 8 7.27 -2.74 15.98
CA LEU A 8 6.22 -3.71 15.67
C LEU A 8 5.02 -3.55 16.62
N ALA A 9 5.26 -3.41 17.93
CA ALA A 9 4.19 -3.19 18.90
C ALA A 9 3.39 -1.92 18.58
N ASN A 10 4.06 -0.82 18.19
CA ASN A 10 3.40 0.43 17.81
C ASN A 10 2.54 0.26 16.54
N SER A 11 3.11 -0.33 15.48
CA SER A 11 2.37 -0.55 14.23
C SER A 11 1.19 -1.51 14.45
N LEU A 12 1.34 -2.51 15.31
CA LEU A 12 0.28 -3.44 15.68
C LEU A 12 -0.83 -2.76 16.49
N ALA A 13 -0.47 -1.88 17.43
CA ALA A 13 -1.43 -1.08 18.18
C ALA A 13 -2.25 -0.20 17.24
N THR A 14 -1.63 0.50 16.29
CA THR A 14 -2.33 1.31 15.28
C THR A 14 -3.24 0.44 14.39
N ALA A 15 -2.78 -0.75 13.98
CA ALA A 15 -3.59 -1.66 13.20
C ALA A 15 -4.84 -2.13 13.97
N LEU A 16 -4.68 -2.49 15.24
CA LEU A 16 -5.80 -2.88 16.11
C LEU A 16 -6.75 -1.71 16.36
N GLU A 17 -6.22 -0.52 16.63
CA GLU A 17 -7.01 0.70 16.80
C GLU A 17 -7.88 0.98 15.57
N MET A 18 -7.29 0.91 14.37
CA MET A 18 -8.02 1.07 13.11
C MET A 18 -9.12 0.01 12.93
N VAL A 19 -8.88 -1.25 13.31
CA VAL A 19 -9.89 -2.32 13.25
C VAL A 19 -11.04 -2.06 14.22
N ILE A 20 -10.73 -1.64 15.45
CA ILE A 20 -11.74 -1.31 16.48
C ILE A 20 -12.59 -0.13 16.03
N LEU A 21 -11.97 0.95 15.56
CA LEU A 21 -12.67 2.13 15.04
C LEU A 21 -13.53 1.77 13.83
N PHE A 22 -13.01 0.97 12.90
CA PHE A 22 -13.78 0.49 11.75
C PHE A 22 -15.04 -0.27 12.18
N PHE A 23 -14.92 -1.18 13.15
CA PHE A 23 -16.07 -1.92 13.68
C PHE A 23 -17.08 -1.01 14.38
N LEU A 24 -16.61 -0.07 15.20
CA LEU A 24 -17.46 0.91 15.88
C LEU A 24 -18.20 1.82 14.89
N MET A 25 -17.50 2.32 13.87
CA MET A 25 -18.07 3.12 12.80
C MET A 25 -19.11 2.34 12.00
N ARG A 26 -18.86 1.04 11.71
CA ARG A 26 -19.82 0.18 11.02
C ARG A 26 -21.13 0.07 11.78
N LYS A 27 -21.07 -0.01 13.12
CA LYS A 27 -22.25 -0.06 13.99
C LYS A 27 -22.95 1.29 14.09
N ARG A 28 -22.20 2.40 14.11
CA ARG A 28 -22.74 3.76 14.31
C ARG A 28 -23.35 4.38 13.06
N LEU A 29 -22.80 4.11 11.88
CA LEU A 29 -23.18 4.76 10.61
C LEU A 29 -24.27 4.00 9.82
N GLY A 30 -24.79 2.89 10.34
CA GLY A 30 -25.84 2.10 9.65
C GLY A 30 -25.35 1.34 8.40
N GLY A 31 -24.05 1.40 8.10
CA GLY A 31 -23.43 0.72 6.97
C GLY A 31 -22.18 1.47 6.51
N ILE A 32 -21.09 0.73 6.28
CA ILE A 32 -19.93 1.20 5.53
C ILE A 32 -19.92 0.39 4.24
N LYS A 33 -19.51 0.99 3.11
CA LYS A 33 -19.28 0.28 1.85
C LYS A 33 -18.09 -0.68 1.95
N GLY A 34 -18.17 -1.67 2.85
CA GLY A 34 -17.09 -2.59 3.18
C GLY A 34 -16.61 -3.41 1.99
N GLY A 35 -17.47 -3.67 1.01
CA GLY A 35 -17.09 -4.30 -0.25
C GLY A 35 -16.13 -3.44 -1.08
N GLU A 36 -16.34 -2.11 -1.14
CA GLU A 36 -15.44 -1.20 -1.84
C GLU A 36 -14.11 -1.07 -1.09
N ILE A 37 -14.15 -0.97 0.25
CA ILE A 37 -12.94 -0.92 1.09
C ILE A 37 -12.12 -2.21 0.97
N LEU A 38 -12.76 -3.37 1.00
CA LEU A 38 -12.07 -4.66 0.84
C LEU A 38 -11.49 -4.79 -0.56
N GLN A 39 -12.22 -4.36 -1.60
CA GLN A 39 -11.73 -4.34 -2.98
C GLN A 39 -10.52 -3.41 -3.14
N GLY A 40 -10.56 -2.22 -2.55
CA GLY A 40 -9.42 -1.29 -2.51
C GLY A 40 -8.23 -1.89 -1.77
N GLY A 41 -8.45 -2.50 -0.61
CA GLY A 41 -7.42 -3.17 0.18
C GLY A 41 -6.77 -4.34 -0.53
N LEU A 42 -7.55 -5.19 -1.22
CA LEU A 42 -7.02 -6.28 -2.05
C LEU A 42 -6.21 -5.75 -3.22
N SER A 43 -6.69 -4.70 -3.87
CA SER A 43 -5.99 -4.09 -5.01
C SER A 43 -4.67 -3.43 -4.56
N ALA A 44 -4.66 -2.75 -3.41
CA ALA A 44 -3.45 -2.19 -2.82
C ALA A 44 -2.46 -3.30 -2.41
N THR A 45 -2.95 -4.41 -1.88
CA THR A 45 -2.12 -5.58 -1.56
C THR A 45 -1.45 -6.14 -2.82
N LEU A 46 -2.21 -6.34 -3.90
CA LEU A 46 -1.67 -6.79 -5.18
C LEU A 46 -0.65 -5.81 -5.77
N ALA A 47 -0.94 -4.51 -5.73
CA ALA A 47 0.00 -3.47 -6.16
C ALA A 47 1.28 -3.47 -5.33
N THR A 48 1.17 -3.68 -4.02
CA THR A 48 2.32 -3.78 -3.10
C THR A 48 3.18 -5.00 -3.42
N VAL A 49 2.58 -6.15 -3.73
CA VAL A 49 3.31 -7.35 -4.16
C VAL A 49 4.04 -7.11 -5.48
N GLY A 50 3.36 -6.52 -6.48
CA GLY A 50 3.99 -6.17 -7.77
C GLY A 50 5.17 -5.21 -7.59
N MET A 51 5.00 -4.19 -6.75
CA MET A 51 6.06 -3.25 -6.38
C MET A 51 7.24 -3.97 -5.69
N ALA A 52 6.97 -4.85 -4.74
CA ALA A 52 8.01 -5.60 -4.02
C ALA A 52 8.85 -6.47 -4.96
N LEU A 53 8.22 -7.13 -5.94
CA LEU A 53 8.92 -7.91 -6.96
C LEU A 53 9.80 -7.03 -7.86
N ALA A 54 9.29 -5.87 -8.29
CA ALA A 54 10.06 -4.93 -9.09
C ALA A 54 11.27 -4.37 -8.32
N LEU A 55 11.07 -4.01 -7.05
CA LEU A 55 12.15 -3.55 -6.18
C LEU A 55 13.18 -4.65 -5.91
N TRP A 56 12.75 -5.90 -5.77
CA TRP A 56 13.67 -7.01 -5.61
C TRP A 56 14.56 -7.18 -6.86
N GLY A 57 13.97 -7.07 -8.06
CA GLY A 57 14.73 -7.04 -9.32
C GLY A 57 15.64 -5.81 -9.47
N TRP A 58 15.24 -4.67 -8.91
CA TRP A 58 16.07 -3.47 -8.87
C TRP A 58 17.30 -3.65 -7.96
N LEU A 59 17.07 -4.12 -6.73
CA LEU A 59 18.14 -4.36 -5.76
C LEU A 59 19.11 -5.44 -6.22
N SER A 60 18.65 -6.49 -6.91
CA SER A 60 19.55 -7.54 -7.40
C SER A 60 20.53 -7.06 -8.46
N LYS A 61 20.16 -6.03 -9.24
CA LYS A 61 21.02 -5.44 -10.27
C LYS A 61 21.86 -4.26 -9.79
N PHE A 62 21.28 -3.41 -8.95
CA PHE A 62 21.87 -2.13 -8.57
C PHE A 62 22.26 -2.05 -7.09
N GLY A 63 22.08 -3.11 -6.29
CA GLY A 63 22.30 -3.09 -4.84
C GLY A 63 23.70 -2.65 -4.40
N ASP A 64 24.73 -2.88 -5.22
CA ASP A 64 26.13 -2.51 -4.96
C ASP A 64 26.52 -1.13 -5.55
N SER A 65 25.58 -0.42 -6.16
CA SER A 65 25.81 0.90 -6.76
C SER A 65 25.69 2.04 -5.74
N ALA A 66 25.97 3.28 -6.18
CA ALA A 66 25.86 4.46 -5.32
C ALA A 66 24.47 4.59 -4.67
N VAL A 67 24.45 4.95 -3.38
CA VAL A 67 23.22 5.00 -2.55
C VAL A 67 22.10 5.83 -3.18
N TRP A 68 22.43 6.94 -3.84
CA TRP A 68 21.42 7.80 -4.48
C TRP A 68 20.72 7.10 -5.66
N LEU A 69 21.43 6.25 -6.41
CA LEU A 69 20.86 5.46 -7.50
C LEU A 69 19.96 4.35 -6.95
N VAL A 70 20.43 3.65 -5.92
CA VAL A 70 19.67 2.55 -5.31
C VAL A 70 18.38 3.08 -4.68
N ALA A 71 18.49 4.11 -3.84
CA ALA A 71 17.35 4.69 -3.15
C ALA A 71 16.46 5.51 -4.08
N GLY A 72 17.03 6.45 -4.85
CA GLY A 72 16.26 7.33 -5.74
C GLY A 72 15.61 6.57 -6.89
N GLY A 73 16.36 5.70 -7.57
CA GLY A 73 15.83 4.84 -8.62
C GLY A 73 14.83 3.82 -8.06
N GLY A 74 15.09 3.25 -6.90
CA GLY A 74 14.16 2.34 -6.22
C GLY A 74 12.83 3.02 -5.90
N VAL A 75 12.84 4.22 -5.32
CA VAL A 75 11.62 5.00 -5.03
C VAL A 75 10.82 5.28 -6.30
N LEU A 76 11.49 5.70 -7.38
CA LEU A 76 10.83 5.97 -8.66
C LEU A 76 10.22 4.69 -9.25
N VAL A 77 10.98 3.59 -9.33
CA VAL A 77 10.51 2.31 -9.87
C VAL A 77 9.35 1.77 -9.04
N GLY A 78 9.49 1.76 -7.71
CA GLY A 78 8.45 1.29 -6.82
C GLY A 78 7.17 2.10 -6.95
N GLY A 79 7.28 3.43 -6.96
CA GLY A 79 6.13 4.33 -7.13
C GLY A 79 5.43 4.14 -8.48
N VAL A 80 6.18 4.03 -9.58
CA VAL A 80 5.62 3.82 -10.92
C VAL A 80 4.92 2.46 -11.02
N VAL A 81 5.52 1.39 -10.49
CA VAL A 81 4.92 0.05 -10.53
C VAL A 81 3.66 0.00 -9.67
N TYR A 82 3.70 0.52 -8.45
CA TYR A 82 2.53 0.57 -7.57
C TYR A 82 1.37 1.34 -8.21
N ALA A 83 1.64 2.55 -8.71
CA ALA A 83 0.64 3.36 -9.40
C ALA A 83 0.12 2.65 -10.66
N GLY A 84 1.00 2.05 -11.46
CA GLY A 84 0.63 1.29 -12.65
C GLY A 84 -0.31 0.13 -12.32
N VAL A 85 -0.01 -0.66 -11.30
CA VAL A 85 -0.86 -1.79 -10.89
C VAL A 85 -2.22 -1.30 -10.36
N ILE A 86 -2.25 -0.25 -9.53
CA ILE A 86 -3.53 0.33 -9.06
C ILE A 86 -4.38 0.85 -10.22
N LEU A 87 -3.76 1.53 -11.19
CA LEU A 87 -4.46 2.02 -12.39
C LEU A 87 -4.99 0.89 -13.26
N LEU A 88 -4.24 -0.21 -13.41
CA LEU A 88 -4.65 -1.40 -14.17
C LEU A 88 -5.76 -2.20 -13.49
N LEU A 89 -5.70 -2.35 -12.17
CA LEU A 89 -6.72 -3.04 -11.38
C LEU A 89 -8.05 -2.29 -11.33
N GLY A 90 -8.09 -1.04 -11.80
CA GLY A 90 -9.33 -0.29 -11.99
C GLY A 90 -10.13 -0.16 -10.71
N VAL A 91 -9.44 0.08 -9.58
CA VAL A 91 -10.10 0.31 -8.29
C VAL A 91 -11.18 1.36 -8.49
N LYS A 92 -12.39 1.11 -7.96
CA LYS A 92 -13.57 1.95 -8.19
C LYS A 92 -13.29 3.44 -7.95
N GLU A 93 -12.39 3.76 -7.02
CA GLU A 93 -11.90 5.10 -6.71
C GLU A 93 -11.18 5.77 -7.90
N VAL A 94 -10.33 5.05 -8.63
CA VAL A 94 -9.66 5.54 -9.86
C VAL A 94 -10.67 5.69 -10.99
N ARG A 95 -11.65 4.78 -11.07
CA ARG A 95 -12.69 4.82 -12.09
C ARG A 95 -13.62 6.02 -11.89
N GLU A 96 -13.98 6.35 -10.65
CA GLU A 96 -14.76 7.55 -10.34
C GLU A 96 -13.98 8.85 -10.62
N LEU A 97 -12.67 8.89 -10.32
CA LEU A 97 -11.80 10.02 -10.68
C LEU A 97 -11.63 10.19 -12.20
N ARG A 98 -11.63 9.10 -12.96
CA ARG A 98 -11.49 9.12 -14.43
C ARG A 98 -12.78 9.49 -15.16
N VAL A 99 -13.96 9.18 -14.60
CA VAL A 99 -15.27 9.52 -15.19
C VAL A 99 -15.66 10.99 -14.95
N ARG A 100 -15.00 11.68 -14.01
CA ARG A 100 -15.23 13.11 -13.72
C ARG A 100 -14.44 14.08 -14.60
N ARG A 101 -13.73 13.61 -15.62
CA ARG A 101 -13.06 14.44 -16.63
C ARG A 101 -13.80 14.44 -17.95
#